data_AF-R1HRQ1-F1
#
_entry.id   AF-R1HRQ1-F1
#
_cell.length_a   1.000
_cell.length_b   1.000
_cell.length_c   1.000
_cell.angle_alpha   90.00
_cell.angle_beta   90.00
_cell.angle_gamma   90.00
#
_symmetry.space_group_name_H-M   'P 1'
#
loop_
_entity.id
_entity.type
_entity.pdbx_description
1 polymer ?
#
loop_
_entity_poly.entity_id
_entity_poly.type
_entity_poly.pdbx_seq_one_letter_code
_entity_poly.pdbx_strand_id
1 'polypeptide(L)'
;MFAGEAVDFDGETVRAHPPGPSTVAGGGNIPIIVAAMGPQALRVTGELADGTPPFLAGPRALSEEIVPALPAGKRIIAAVPAIVTDDPDAVRALAVEQMGFYAQIPSYRRILDVEGVGHPADLALIGDEKTVLDGLQRYYDAGATDVLVSQTGIRSSEERLRTWEVVSSIGS
;
A
#
# COMPACT_ATOMS: atom_id res chain seq x y z
N MET A 1 5.65 -15.69 18.49
CA MET A 1 6.36 -16.31 17.35
C MET A 1 7.31 -15.32 16.66
N PHE A 2 6.83 -14.26 16.01
CA PHE A 2 7.71 -13.33 15.26
C PHE A 2 8.64 -12.45 16.13
N ALA A 3 8.35 -12.32 17.43
CA ALA A 3 9.26 -11.73 18.41
C ALA A 3 10.44 -12.65 18.78
N GLY A 4 10.52 -13.88 18.24
CA GLY A 4 11.54 -14.86 18.63
C GLY A 4 11.28 -15.52 19.98
N GLU A 5 10.08 -15.34 20.54
CA GLU A 5 9.67 -15.90 21.83
C GLU A 5 8.88 -17.20 21.66
N ALA A 6 9.01 -18.08 22.66
CA ALA A 6 8.18 -19.27 22.79
C ALA A 6 6.70 -18.85 22.87
N VAL A 7 5.86 -19.53 22.10
CA VAL A 7 4.41 -19.28 22.09
C VAL A 7 3.78 -20.15 23.15
N ASP A 8 3.15 -19.49 24.12
CA ASP A 8 2.21 -20.05 25.07
C ASP A 8 1.13 -18.99 25.27
N PHE A 9 -0.05 -19.22 24.70
CA PHE A 9 -1.07 -18.18 24.59
C PHE A 9 -2.48 -18.75 24.73
N ASP A 10 -3.25 -18.17 25.66
CA ASP A 10 -4.68 -18.41 25.80
C ASP A 10 -5.45 -17.11 25.58
N GLY A 11 -6.01 -16.95 24.38
CA GLY A 11 -6.95 -15.89 24.04
C GLY A 11 -8.40 -16.36 24.05
N GLU A 12 -9.31 -15.40 23.88
CA GLU A 12 -10.75 -15.66 23.77
C GLU A 12 -11.08 -16.44 22.49
N THR A 13 -10.48 -16.06 21.37
CA THR A 13 -10.74 -16.66 20.05
C THR A 13 -9.73 -17.73 19.66
N VAL A 14 -8.49 -17.61 20.12
CA VAL A 14 -7.37 -18.48 19.72
C VAL A 14 -6.59 -18.90 20.96
N ARG A 15 -6.26 -20.19 21.04
CA ARG A 15 -5.31 -20.76 22.02
C ARG A 15 -4.19 -21.46 21.27
N ALA A 16 -2.95 -21.28 21.71
CA ALA A 16 -1.78 -21.82 21.04
C ALA A 16 -0.78 -22.37 22.07
N HIS A 17 -0.65 -23.70 22.07
CA HIS A 17 0.20 -24.49 22.96
C HIS A 17 1.04 -25.48 22.13
N PRO A 18 2.03 -25.00 21.35
CA PRO A 18 2.84 -25.87 20.50
C PRO A 18 3.66 -26.85 21.36
N PRO A 19 3.73 -28.14 20.98
CA PRO A 19 4.43 -29.17 21.76
C PRO A 19 5.97 -29.12 21.65
N GLY A 20 6.51 -28.13 20.94
CA GLY A 20 7.95 -27.96 20.69
C GLY A 20 8.31 -26.51 20.39
N PRO A 21 9.60 -26.21 20.14
CA PRO A 21 10.06 -24.83 19.97
C PRO A 21 9.33 -24.12 18.83
N SER A 22 8.67 -23.00 19.12
CA SER A 22 8.05 -22.12 18.11
C SER A 22 9.02 -21.07 17.58
N THR A 23 10.26 -21.09 18.04
CA THR A 23 11.32 -20.14 17.67
C THR A 23 12.14 -20.71 16.52
N VAL A 24 12.41 -19.89 15.51
CA VAL A 24 13.23 -20.26 14.35
C VAL A 24 14.60 -19.61 14.48
N ALA A 25 15.68 -20.35 14.23
CA ALA A 25 17.04 -19.81 14.24
C ALA A 25 17.19 -18.71 13.17
N GLY A 26 17.68 -17.53 13.58
CA GLY A 26 17.72 -16.34 12.72
C GLY A 26 16.35 -15.65 12.53
N GLY A 27 15.29 -16.15 13.18
CA GLY A 27 13.98 -15.52 13.25
C GLY A 27 13.84 -14.64 14.49
N GLY A 28 13.09 -13.55 14.35
CA GLY A 28 12.89 -12.54 15.38
C GLY A 28 12.80 -11.15 14.75
N ASN A 29 12.03 -10.23 15.37
CA ASN A 29 11.86 -8.85 14.91
C ASN A 29 11.43 -8.72 13.44
N ILE A 30 10.61 -9.65 12.95
CA ILE A 30 10.03 -9.56 11.60
C ILE A 30 8.96 -8.46 11.61
N PRO A 31 9.08 -7.40 10.79
CA PRO A 31 8.10 -6.33 10.76
C PRO A 31 6.72 -6.84 10.35
N ILE A 32 5.70 -6.49 11.13
CA ILE A 32 4.30 -6.81 10.85
C ILE A 32 3.66 -5.62 10.18
N ILE A 33 3.26 -5.80 8.93
CA ILE A 33 2.58 -4.78 8.13
C ILE A 33 1.13 -5.23 7.91
N VAL A 34 0.17 -4.37 8.27
CA VAL A 34 -1.27 -4.70 8.22
C VAL A 34 -1.98 -3.78 7.23
N ALA A 35 -2.69 -4.36 6.26
CA ALA A 35 -3.59 -3.63 5.37
C ALA A 35 -4.73 -2.99 6.16
N ALA A 36 -4.69 -1.67 6.31
CA ALA A 36 -5.65 -0.90 7.07
C ALA A 36 -5.96 0.43 6.35
N MET A 37 -7.23 0.79 6.32
CA MET A 37 -7.71 2.06 5.73
C MET A 37 -8.87 2.66 6.52
N GLY A 38 -9.69 1.83 7.16
CA GLY A 38 -10.75 2.31 8.05
C GLY A 38 -10.19 2.77 9.41
N PRO A 39 -10.81 3.75 10.07
CA PRO A 39 -10.29 4.31 11.34
C PRO A 39 -10.03 3.26 12.43
N GLN A 40 -10.92 2.29 12.60
CA GLN A 40 -10.73 1.22 13.58
C GLN A 40 -9.54 0.31 13.23
N ALA A 41 -9.37 -0.03 11.95
CA ALA A 41 -8.26 -0.85 11.50
C ALA A 41 -6.93 -0.09 11.69
N LEU A 42 -6.88 1.19 11.32
CA LEU A 42 -5.71 2.05 11.51
C LEU A 42 -5.33 2.20 12.98
N ARG A 43 -6.32 2.35 13.89
CA ARG A 43 -6.05 2.38 15.33
C ARG A 43 -5.36 1.11 15.81
N VAL A 44 -5.90 -0.07 15.45
CA VAL A 44 -5.31 -1.36 15.82
C VAL A 44 -3.92 -1.54 15.19
N THR A 45 -3.73 -1.10 13.94
CA THR A 45 -2.42 -1.09 13.28
C THR A 45 -1.42 -0.20 14.01
N GLY A 46 -1.83 0.99 14.46
CA GLY A 46 -1.00 1.88 15.26
C GLY A 46 -0.53 1.26 16.57
N GLU A 47 -1.38 0.46 17.21
CA GLU A 47 -1.08 -0.23 18.48
C GLU A 47 -0.22 -1.49 18.28
N LEU A 48 -0.52 -2.33 17.29
CA LEU A 48 -0.04 -3.71 17.24
C LEU A 48 0.86 -4.07 16.04
N ALA A 49 1.02 -3.17 15.07
CA ALA A 49 1.80 -3.42 13.86
C ALA A 49 2.84 -2.34 13.62
N ASP A 50 3.83 -2.64 12.77
CA ASP A 50 4.95 -1.76 12.45
C ASP A 50 4.60 -0.76 11.33
N GLY A 51 3.51 -1.01 10.61
CA GLY A 51 3.08 -0.15 9.52
C GLY A 51 1.87 -0.65 8.75
N THR A 52 1.51 0.11 7.73
CA THR A 52 0.38 -0.20 6.85
C THR A 52 0.72 0.07 5.38
N PRO A 53 0.27 -0.77 4.43
CA PRO A 53 0.41 -0.55 3.01
C PRO A 53 -0.95 -0.17 2.37
N PRO A 54 -1.39 1.10 2.46
CA PRO A 54 -2.67 1.49 1.89
C PRO A 54 -2.58 1.42 0.37
N PHE A 55 -3.45 0.60 -0.22
CA PHE A 55 -3.60 0.50 -1.67
C PHE A 55 -4.70 1.44 -2.13
N LEU A 56 -4.48 2.18 -3.22
CA LEU A 56 -5.44 3.16 -3.75
C LEU A 56 -5.88 4.19 -2.71
N ALA A 57 -4.97 4.60 -1.84
CA ALA A 57 -5.07 5.89 -1.16
C ALA A 57 -4.31 6.90 -2.00
N GLY A 58 -4.91 8.06 -2.29
CA GLY A 58 -4.19 9.16 -2.93
C GLY A 58 -3.41 10.00 -1.91
N PRO A 59 -2.56 10.94 -2.36
CA PRO A 59 -1.77 11.78 -1.47
C PRO A 59 -2.60 12.58 -0.45
N ARG A 60 -3.80 13.04 -0.84
CA ARG A 60 -4.66 13.79 0.07
C ARG A 60 -5.24 12.89 1.16
N ALA A 61 -5.81 11.75 0.80
CA ALA A 61 -6.31 10.79 1.77
C ALA A 61 -5.19 10.25 2.68
N LEU A 62 -3.98 10.07 2.14
CA LEU A 62 -2.82 9.65 2.92
C LEU A 62 -2.49 10.68 4.01
N SER A 63 -2.34 11.95 3.63
CA SER A 63 -1.93 13.03 4.55
C SER A 63 -3.04 13.48 5.51
N GLU A 64 -4.30 13.44 5.10
CA GLU A 64 -5.44 13.89 5.93
C GLU A 64 -5.98 12.81 6.86
N GLU A 65 -5.93 11.53 6.49
CA GLU A 65 -6.60 10.45 7.25
C GLU A 65 -5.67 9.36 7.75
N ILE A 66 -4.71 8.91 6.93
CA ILE A 66 -3.89 7.73 7.28
C ILE A 66 -2.71 8.10 8.16
N VAL A 67 -1.91 9.08 7.72
CA VAL A 67 -0.72 9.54 8.46
C VAL A 67 -1.10 10.04 9.86
N PRO A 68 -2.14 10.88 10.06
CA PRO A 68 -2.49 11.38 11.38
C PRO A 68 -3.10 10.32 12.30
N ALA A 69 -3.63 9.22 11.75
CA ALA A 69 -4.23 8.13 12.54
C ALA A 69 -3.20 7.18 13.14
N LEU A 70 -1.93 7.27 12.74
CA LEU A 70 -0.85 6.40 13.19
C LEU A 70 0.12 7.15 14.12
N PRO A 71 0.68 6.48 15.14
CA PRO A 71 1.79 7.05 15.92
C PRO A 71 3.00 7.37 15.03
N ALA A 72 3.83 8.29 15.49
CA ALA A 72 5.08 8.61 14.79
C ALA A 72 6.00 7.36 14.65
N GLY A 73 6.71 7.28 13.53
CA GLY A 73 7.68 6.21 13.26
C GLY A 73 7.10 4.93 12.67
N LYS A 74 5.77 4.84 12.48
CA LYS A 74 5.16 3.73 11.72
C LYS A 74 5.54 3.81 10.24
N ARG A 75 5.72 2.65 9.61
CA ARG A 75 5.96 2.55 8.17
C ARG A 75 4.65 2.74 7.41
N ILE A 76 4.63 3.69 6.48
CA ILE A 76 3.48 4.01 5.63
C ILE A 76 3.90 3.72 4.20
N ILE A 77 3.47 2.56 3.69
CA ILE A 77 3.92 2.01 2.41
C ILE A 77 2.83 2.28 1.36
N ALA A 78 2.84 3.45 0.72
CA ALA A 78 1.81 3.77 -0.26
C ALA A 78 1.88 2.79 -1.43
N ALA A 79 0.84 1.98 -1.63
CA ALA A 79 0.76 1.03 -2.73
C ALA A 79 0.01 1.67 -3.90
N VAL A 80 0.75 1.99 -4.96
CA VAL A 80 0.30 2.87 -6.03
C VAL A 80 0.35 2.13 -7.37
N PRO A 81 -0.75 2.03 -8.13
CA PRO A 81 -0.69 1.62 -9.52
C PRO A 81 0.09 2.66 -10.31
N ALA A 82 1.16 2.26 -10.98
CA ALA A 82 1.94 3.17 -11.81
C ALA A 82 2.39 2.48 -13.09
N ILE A 83 2.21 3.15 -14.23
CA ILE A 83 2.51 2.63 -15.56
C ILE A 83 3.09 3.75 -16.41
N VAL A 84 4.33 3.57 -16.86
CA VAL A 84 4.97 4.41 -17.87
C VAL A 84 4.53 3.93 -19.25
N THR A 85 3.89 4.81 -20.03
CA THR A 85 3.29 4.49 -21.31
C THR A 85 3.21 5.70 -22.24
N ASP A 86 3.28 5.45 -23.55
CA ASP A 86 3.02 6.48 -24.58
C ASP A 86 1.54 6.49 -25.03
N ASP A 87 0.70 5.61 -24.47
CA ASP A 87 -0.73 5.52 -24.76
C ASP A 87 -1.53 5.42 -23.44
N PRO A 88 -1.61 6.55 -22.71
CA PRO A 88 -2.24 6.59 -21.40
C PRO A 88 -3.74 6.29 -21.44
N ASP A 89 -4.43 6.60 -22.54
CA ASP A 89 -5.86 6.38 -22.68
C ASP A 89 -6.20 4.88 -22.74
N ALA A 90 -5.43 4.09 -23.50
CA ALA A 90 -5.61 2.63 -23.54
C ALA A 90 -5.33 1.98 -22.19
N VAL A 91 -4.28 2.41 -21.47
CA VAL A 91 -3.97 1.88 -20.13
C VAL A 91 -5.03 2.31 -19.13
N ARG A 92 -5.55 3.54 -19.21
CA ARG A 92 -6.62 4.03 -18.34
C ARG A 92 -7.92 3.23 -18.53
N ALA A 93 -8.27 2.88 -19.77
CA ALA A 93 -9.45 2.06 -20.04
C ALA A 93 -9.36 0.68 -19.34
N LEU A 94 -8.19 0.03 -19.40
CA LEU A 94 -7.94 -1.23 -18.70
C LEU A 94 -7.94 -1.07 -17.18
N ALA A 95 -7.36 0.02 -16.66
CA ALA A 95 -7.38 0.31 -15.23
C ALA A 95 -8.81 0.53 -14.70
N VAL A 96 -9.67 1.19 -15.49
CA VAL A 96 -11.10 1.37 -15.15
C VAL A 96 -11.79 0.02 -14.99
N GLU A 97 -11.60 -0.88 -15.96
CA GLU A 97 -12.18 -2.23 -15.90
C GLU A 97 -11.65 -3.03 -14.70
N GLN A 98 -10.33 -3.11 -14.53
CA GLN A 98 -9.71 -4.00 -13.55
C GLN A 98 -9.83 -3.50 -12.10
N MET A 99 -9.91 -2.19 -11.89
CA MET A 99 -9.94 -1.61 -10.53
C MET A 99 -11.35 -1.23 -10.07
N GLY A 100 -12.37 -1.26 -10.95
CA GLY A 100 -13.72 -0.79 -10.62
C GLY A 100 -14.35 -1.50 -9.41
N PHE A 101 -13.98 -2.76 -9.13
CA PHE A 101 -14.51 -3.49 -7.98
C PHE A 101 -14.14 -2.84 -6.63
N TYR A 102 -13.00 -2.15 -6.54
CA TYR A 102 -12.58 -1.49 -5.31
C TYR A 102 -13.55 -0.38 -4.88
N ALA A 103 -14.20 0.28 -5.82
CA ALA A 103 -15.20 1.32 -5.53
C ALA A 103 -16.40 0.79 -4.73
N GLN A 104 -16.66 -0.53 -4.77
CA GLN A 104 -17.75 -1.19 -4.06
C GLN A 104 -17.41 -1.55 -2.61
N ILE A 105 -16.13 -1.49 -2.23
CA ILE A 105 -15.67 -1.81 -0.89
C ILE A 105 -15.77 -0.54 -0.02
N PRO A 106 -16.52 -0.54 1.10
CA PRO A 106 -16.77 0.69 1.88
C PRO A 106 -15.51 1.43 2.34
N SER A 107 -14.45 0.70 2.71
CA SER A 107 -13.19 1.29 3.14
C SER A 107 -12.46 2.01 2.00
N TYR A 108 -12.48 1.47 0.78
CA TYR A 108 -11.95 2.15 -0.41
C TYR A 108 -12.81 3.34 -0.79
N ARG A 109 -14.15 3.19 -0.78
CA ARG A 109 -15.06 4.28 -1.14
C ARG A 109 -14.84 5.52 -0.28
N ARG A 110 -14.69 5.35 1.04
CA ARG A 110 -14.33 6.43 1.97
C ARG A 110 -13.05 7.16 1.54
N ILE A 111 -12.00 6.40 1.21
CA ILE A 111 -10.70 6.95 0.82
C ILE A 111 -10.81 7.72 -0.51
N LEU A 112 -11.57 7.21 -1.49
CA LEU A 112 -11.84 7.91 -2.74
C LEU A 112 -12.62 9.22 -2.51
N ASP A 113 -13.57 9.24 -1.58
CA ASP A 113 -14.33 10.44 -1.22
C ASP A 113 -13.44 11.51 -0.58
N VAL A 114 -12.49 11.13 0.28
CA VAL A 114 -11.51 12.05 0.88
C VAL A 114 -10.58 12.62 -0.19
N GLU A 115 -10.10 11.78 -1.09
CA GLU A 115 -9.28 12.25 -2.21
C GLU A 115 -10.07 13.19 -3.15
N GLY A 116 -11.38 12.94 -3.29
CA GLY A 116 -12.25 13.67 -4.21
C GLY A 116 -12.30 13.06 -5.61
N VAL A 117 -12.06 11.76 -5.73
CA VAL A 117 -12.08 11.03 -7.01
C VAL A 117 -13.31 10.13 -7.14
N GLY A 118 -13.80 9.99 -8.37
CA GLY A 118 -14.97 9.17 -8.68
C GLY A 118 -14.65 7.69 -8.87
N HIS A 119 -13.44 7.38 -9.34
CA HIS A 119 -13.06 6.02 -9.71
C HIS A 119 -11.65 5.65 -9.18
N PRO A 120 -11.41 4.41 -8.72
CA PRO A 120 -10.08 3.93 -8.32
C PRO A 120 -8.97 4.17 -9.35
N ALA A 121 -9.29 4.05 -10.64
CA ALA A 121 -8.34 4.27 -11.74
C ALA A 121 -7.83 5.72 -11.81
N ASP A 122 -8.52 6.69 -11.19
CA ASP A 122 -8.08 8.08 -11.12
C ASP A 122 -6.87 8.25 -10.19
N LEU A 123 -6.60 7.26 -9.32
CA LEU A 123 -5.42 7.20 -8.46
C LEU A 123 -4.23 6.51 -9.11
N ALA A 124 -4.41 5.89 -10.28
CA ALA A 124 -3.32 5.28 -11.00
C ALA A 124 -2.45 6.35 -11.69
N LEU A 125 -1.14 6.26 -11.48
CA LEU A 125 -0.15 7.10 -12.17
C LEU A 125 0.10 6.52 -13.56
N ILE A 126 -0.61 7.04 -14.56
CA ILE A 126 -0.55 6.55 -15.94
C ILE A 126 -0.10 7.69 -16.84
N GLY A 127 1.06 7.56 -17.48
CA GLY A 127 1.59 8.59 -18.37
C GLY A 127 3.05 8.38 -18.69
N ASP A 128 3.74 9.45 -19.04
CA ASP A 128 5.18 9.43 -19.27
C ASP A 128 5.97 9.27 -17.96
N GLU A 129 7.29 9.18 -18.10
CA GLU A 129 8.23 8.99 -16.98
C GLU A 129 8.08 10.11 -15.96
N LYS A 130 8.00 11.37 -16.42
CA LYS A 130 7.84 12.53 -15.55
C LYS A 130 6.53 12.48 -14.77
N THR A 131 5.43 12.14 -15.42
CA THR A 131 4.11 12.01 -14.78
C THR A 131 4.14 10.99 -13.65
N VAL A 132 4.77 9.84 -13.88
CA VAL A 132 4.93 8.80 -12.87
C VAL A 132 5.84 9.28 -11.73
N LEU A 133 7.02 9.81 -12.03
CA LEU A 133 7.98 10.26 -11.02
C LEU A 133 7.42 11.40 -10.14
N ASP A 134 6.85 12.44 -10.76
CA ASP A 134 6.22 13.55 -10.04
C ASP A 134 5.02 13.06 -9.20
N GLY A 135 4.30 12.05 -9.70
CA GLY A 135 3.22 11.38 -8.97
C GLY A 135 3.72 10.65 -7.73
N LEU A 136 4.78 9.84 -7.85
CA LEU A 136 5.37 9.11 -6.74
C LEU A 136 5.96 10.06 -5.69
N GLN A 137 6.57 11.17 -6.11
CA GLN A 137 7.08 12.18 -5.17
C GLN A 137 5.98 12.77 -4.29
N ARG A 138 4.79 13.04 -4.85
CA ARG A 138 3.65 13.54 -4.07
C ARG A 138 3.22 12.60 -2.94
N TYR A 139 3.47 11.30 -3.05
CA TYR A 139 3.21 10.35 -1.97
C TYR A 139 4.19 10.50 -0.81
N TYR A 140 5.47 10.70 -1.10
CA TYR A 140 6.46 11.01 -0.08
C TYR A 140 6.16 12.35 0.59
N ASP A 141 5.81 13.37 -0.18
CA ASP A 141 5.41 14.69 0.33
C ASP A 141 4.17 14.61 1.23
N ALA A 142 3.28 13.65 0.96
CA ALA A 142 2.10 13.36 1.76
C ALA A 142 2.37 12.50 3.02
N GLY A 143 3.62 12.08 3.25
CA GLY A 143 4.02 11.34 4.46
C GLY A 143 4.19 9.83 4.28
N ALA A 144 4.21 9.31 3.06
CA ALA A 144 4.65 7.94 2.83
C ALA A 144 6.13 7.77 3.23
N THR A 145 6.45 6.68 3.92
CA THR A 145 7.85 6.31 4.21
C THR A 145 8.44 5.48 3.08
N ASP A 146 7.60 4.70 2.40
CA ASP A 146 7.97 3.83 1.30
C ASP A 146 6.85 3.91 0.24
N VAL A 147 7.19 3.65 -1.02
CA VAL A 147 6.20 3.49 -2.09
C VAL A 147 6.36 2.11 -2.72
N LEU A 148 5.26 1.37 -2.78
CA LEU A 148 5.14 0.10 -3.49
C LEU A 148 4.48 0.34 -4.84
N VAL A 149 5.27 0.27 -5.91
CA VAL A 149 4.78 0.42 -7.29
C VAL A 149 4.12 -0.90 -7.73
N SER A 150 2.85 -0.83 -8.09
CA SER A 150 2.01 -1.99 -8.41
C SER A 150 1.37 -1.87 -9.79
N GLN A 151 0.78 -2.96 -10.29
CA GLN A 151 0.03 -3.01 -11.56
C GLN A 151 0.79 -2.49 -12.79
N THR A 152 2.12 -2.53 -12.75
CA THR A 152 3.02 -1.94 -13.75
C THR A 152 2.89 -2.51 -15.16
N GLY A 153 2.28 -3.70 -15.29
CA GLY A 153 2.05 -4.35 -16.58
C GLY A 153 0.59 -4.68 -16.82
N ILE A 154 -0.31 -3.75 -16.51
CA ILE A 154 -1.75 -3.89 -16.79
C ILE A 154 -2.03 -4.20 -18.26
N ARG A 155 -1.24 -3.63 -19.17
CA ARG A 155 -1.40 -3.78 -20.62
C ARG A 155 -0.32 -4.66 -21.25
N SER A 156 0.95 -4.49 -20.86
CA SER A 156 2.05 -5.26 -21.46
C SER A 156 3.23 -5.50 -20.52
N SER A 157 4.05 -6.51 -20.84
CA SER A 157 5.34 -6.73 -20.17
C SER A 157 6.39 -5.68 -20.52
N GLU A 158 6.29 -5.05 -21.68
CA GLU A 158 7.20 -3.98 -22.10
C GLU A 158 7.04 -2.74 -21.23
N GLU A 159 5.79 -2.28 -21.03
CA GLU A 159 5.49 -1.17 -20.13
C GLU A 159 5.85 -1.48 -18.67
N ARG A 160 5.71 -2.75 -18.25
CA ARG A 160 6.19 -3.19 -16.93
C ARG A 160 7.68 -2.95 -16.77
N LEU A 161 8.48 -3.38 -17.75
CA LEU A 161 9.93 -3.23 -17.71
C LEU A 161 10.33 -1.76 -17.76
N ARG A 162 9.73 -0.97 -18.67
CA ARG A 162 9.98 0.48 -18.76
C ARG A 162 9.62 1.19 -17.46
N THR A 163 8.50 0.81 -16.82
CA THR A 163 8.12 1.37 -15.52
C THR A 163 9.16 1.02 -14.45
N TRP A 164 9.64 -0.23 -14.41
CA TRP A 164 10.67 -0.66 -13.47
C TRP A 164 12.01 0.06 -13.67
N GLU A 165 12.43 0.25 -14.92
CA GLU A 165 13.62 1.03 -15.26
C GLU A 165 13.52 2.46 -14.72
N VAL A 166 12.39 3.13 -14.97
CA VAL A 166 12.16 4.50 -14.49
C VAL A 166 12.18 4.58 -12.96
N VAL A 167 11.47 3.70 -12.25
CA VAL A 167 11.44 3.77 -10.78
C VAL A 167 12.75 3.34 -10.12
N SER A 168 13.55 2.49 -10.79
CA SER A 168 14.89 2.11 -10.30
C SER A 168 15.87 3.27 -10.27
N SER A 169 15.64 4.29 -11.10
CA SER A 169 16.48 5.50 -11.15
C SER A 169 16.31 6.41 -9.92
N ILE A 170 15.24 6.24 -9.13
CA ILE A 170 14.94 7.06 -7.94
C ILE A 170 15.83 6.67 -6.74
N GLY A 171 16.24 5.40 -6.67
CA GLY A 171 17.00 4.83 -5.55
C GLY A 171 18.51 4.71 -5.78
N SER A 172 19.03 5.26 -6.89
CA SER A 172 20.45 5.21 -7.28
C SER A 172 21.21 6.47 -6.93
#